data_AF-A0A967ZCC3-F1
#
_entry.id   AF-A0A967ZCC3-F1
#
_cell.length_a   1.000
_cell.length_b   1.000
_cell.length_c   1.000
_cell.angle_alpha   90.00
_cell.angle_beta   90.00
_cell.angle_gamma   90.00
#
_symmetry.space_group_name_H-M   'P 1'
#
loop_
_entity.id
_entity.type
_entity.pdbx_description
1 polymer ?
#
loop_
_entity_poly.entity_id
_entity_poly.type
_entity_poly.pdbx_seq_one_letter_code
_entity_poly.pdbx_strand_id
1 'polypeptide(L)'
;MFLEGTVTEIHWMNPHSWIYVDVTDDSGQASAWAIEGASVTQLRRDGWAEDSIQVGDALKMRCHPLKDGSRGCLLGFIVMDDGSEKEFD
;
A
#
# COMPACT_ATOMS: atom_id res chain seq x y z
N MET A 1 -9.50 -7.32 1.26
CA MET A 1 -8.77 -8.05 2.31
C MET A 1 -7.96 -7.06 3.13
N PHE A 2 -7.68 -7.38 4.39
CA PHE A 2 -6.68 -6.63 5.16
C PHE A 2 -5.30 -7.26 4.92
N LEU A 3 -4.30 -6.41 4.77
CA LEU A 3 -2.91 -6.78 4.55
C LEU A 3 -2.05 -5.96 5.51
N GLU A 4 -1.07 -6.60 6.12
CA GLU A 4 -0.07 -5.96 6.97
C GLU A 4 1.31 -6.31 6.43
N GLY A 5 2.18 -5.31 6.25
CA GLY A 5 3.49 -5.52 5.64
C GLY A 5 4.43 -4.35 5.84
N THR A 6 5.71 -4.60 5.59
CA THR A 6 6.76 -3.56 5.69
C THR A 6 7.06 -3.04 4.30
N VAL A 7 7.08 -1.71 4.12
CA VAL A 7 7.38 -1.08 2.84
C VAL A 7 8.82 -1.33 2.44
N THR A 8 9.01 -1.84 1.22
CA THR A 8 10.33 -2.10 0.64
C THR A 8 10.67 -1.11 -0.48
N GLU A 9 9.67 -0.63 -1.19
CA GLU A 9 9.83 0.33 -2.30
C GLU A 9 8.55 1.13 -2.54
N ILE A 10 8.70 2.36 -3.02
CA ILE A 10 7.59 3.26 -3.37
C ILE A 10 7.86 3.86 -4.74
N HIS A 11 6.90 3.75 -5.64
CA HIS A 11 6.89 4.47 -6.91
C HIS A 11 5.86 5.58 -6.85
N TRP A 12 6.31 6.79 -6.54
CA TRP A 12 5.48 7.99 -6.52
C TRP A 12 5.37 8.61 -7.92
N MET A 13 4.63 7.94 -8.81
CA MET A 13 4.58 8.31 -10.24
C MET A 13 3.16 8.29 -10.82
N ASN A 14 3.01 8.86 -12.01
CA ASN A 14 1.76 8.82 -12.78
C ASN A 14 1.87 7.79 -13.91
N PRO A 15 0.75 7.15 -14.35
CA PRO A 15 -0.63 7.42 -13.95
C PRO A 15 -1.07 6.79 -12.63
N HIS A 16 -0.32 5.81 -12.11
CA HIS A 16 -0.58 5.14 -10.84
C HIS A 16 0.68 5.11 -10.00
N SER A 17 0.51 5.38 -8.72
CA SER A 17 1.52 5.15 -7.71
C SER A 17 1.54 3.68 -7.29
N TRP A 18 2.66 3.22 -6.77
CA TRP A 18 2.80 1.84 -6.28
C TRP A 18 3.54 1.82 -4.95
N ILE A 19 3.11 0.92 -4.07
CA ILE A 19 3.81 0.58 -2.83
C ILE A 19 4.14 -0.90 -2.91
N TYR A 20 5.40 -1.25 -2.72
CA TYR A 20 5.83 -2.63 -2.59
C TYR A 20 6.03 -2.93 -1.11
N VAL A 21 5.45 -4.03 -0.66
CA VAL A 21 5.50 -4.44 0.75
C VAL A 21 5.89 -5.90 0.88
N ASP A 22 6.69 -6.20 1.90
CA ASP A 22 6.91 -7.57 2.36
C ASP A 22 5.87 -7.92 3.41
N VAL A 23 5.08 -8.94 3.11
CA VAL A 23 4.03 -9.48 3.98
C VAL A 23 4.55 -10.77 4.58
N THR A 24 4.64 -10.81 5.90
CA THR A 24 5.07 -12.00 6.63
C THR A 24 3.84 -12.82 7.00
N ASP A 25 3.83 -14.10 6.63
CA ASP A 25 2.78 -15.03 7.03
C ASP A 25 3.01 -15.63 8.43
N ASP A 26 2.06 -16.43 8.92
CA ASP A 26 2.14 -17.11 10.21
C ASP A 26 3.34 -18.07 10.33
N SER A 27 3.94 -18.47 9.21
CA SER A 27 5.14 -19.32 9.19
C SER A 27 6.44 -18.52 9.28
N GLY A 28 6.36 -17.19 9.27
CA GLY A 28 7.50 -16.29 9.27
C GLY A 28 8.12 -16.09 7.89
N GLN A 29 7.47 -16.56 6.81
CA GLN A 29 7.95 -16.35 5.45
C GLN A 29 7.45 -15.02 4.91
N ALA A 30 8.39 -14.16 4.50
CA ALA A 30 8.08 -12.92 3.81
C ALA A 30 7.78 -13.19 2.32
N SER A 31 6.74 -12.53 1.83
CA SER A 31 6.37 -12.52 0.42
C SER A 31 6.22 -11.09 -0.07
N ALA A 32 6.81 -10.77 -1.22
CA ALA A 32 6.64 -9.47 -1.85
C ALA A 32 5.23 -9.31 -2.44
N TRP A 33 4.64 -8.14 -2.21
CA TRP A 33 3.36 -7.72 -2.77
C TRP A 33 3.49 -6.39 -3.49
N ALA A 34 2.83 -6.27 -4.64
CA ALA A 34 2.69 -5.03 -5.38
C ALA A 34 1.31 -4.40 -5.13
N ILE A 35 1.29 -3.21 -4.54
CA ILE A 35 0.07 -2.53 -4.14
C ILE A 35 -0.11 -1.30 -5.03
N GLU A 36 -1.12 -1.32 -5.89
CA GLU A 36 -1.43 -0.22 -6.81
C GLU A 36 -2.26 0.85 -6.10
N GLY A 37 -1.89 2.11 -6.27
CA GLY A 37 -2.62 3.27 -5.77
C GLY A 37 -3.14 4.19 -6.87
N ALA A 38 -3.75 5.29 -6.44
CA ALA A 38 -4.21 6.36 -7.31
C ALA A 38 -3.05 7.11 -7.99
N SER A 39 -3.40 8.00 -8.91
CA SER A 39 -2.46 8.96 -9.48
C SER A 39 -1.87 9.89 -8.41
N VAL A 40 -0.64 10.34 -8.59
CA VAL A 40 -0.01 11.34 -7.70
C VAL A 40 -0.86 12.60 -7.58
N THR A 41 -1.56 12.99 -8.65
CA THR A 41 -2.46 14.15 -8.64
C THR A 41 -3.65 13.94 -7.70
N GLN A 42 -4.23 12.74 -7.71
CA GLN A 42 -5.31 12.34 -6.80
C GLN A 42 -4.81 12.33 -5.36
N LEU A 43 -3.71 11.61 -5.11
CA LEU A 43 -3.14 11.46 -3.77
C LEU A 43 -2.82 12.81 -3.12
N ARG A 44 -2.23 13.75 -3.87
CA ARG A 44 -1.99 15.11 -3.37
C ARG A 44 -3.27 15.85 -3.00
N ARG A 45 -4.35 15.68 -3.78
CA ARG A 45 -5.65 16.28 -3.48
C ARG A 45 -6.26 15.68 -2.20
N ASP A 46 -5.99 14.41 -1.95
CA ASP A 46 -6.45 13.67 -0.77
C ASP A 46 -5.48 13.84 0.43
N GLY A 47 -4.54 14.77 0.32
CA GLY A 47 -3.66 15.19 1.41
C GLY A 47 -2.48 14.25 1.66
N TRP A 48 -2.10 13.43 0.69
CA TRP A 48 -0.84 12.68 0.72
C TRP A 48 0.31 13.48 0.12
N ALA A 49 1.48 13.29 0.70
CA ALA A 49 2.76 13.74 0.17
C ALA A 49 3.65 12.54 -0.10
N GLU A 50 4.69 12.75 -0.91
CA GLU A 50 5.64 11.70 -1.30
C GLU A 50 6.37 11.08 -0.10
N ASP A 51 6.52 11.83 0.98
CA ASP A 51 7.13 11.42 2.24
C ASP A 51 6.12 10.96 3.30
N SER A 52 4.82 10.89 2.97
CA SER A 52 3.80 10.38 3.90
C SER A 52 3.94 8.89 4.21
N ILE A 53 4.65 8.16 3.35
CA ILE A 53 5.00 6.75 3.52
C ILE A 53 6.46 6.62 3.13
N GLN A 54 7.22 5.86 3.89
CA GLN A 54 8.65 5.65 3.67
C GLN A 54 8.99 4.17 3.65
N VAL A 55 10.11 3.84 3.00
CA VAL A 55 10.69 2.50 3.07
C VAL A 55 11.01 2.17 4.53
N GLY A 56 10.58 1.00 4.98
CA GLY A 56 10.69 0.56 6.38
C GLY A 56 9.42 0.77 7.20
N ASP A 57 8.44 1.53 6.73
CA ASP A 57 7.17 1.71 7.44
C ASP A 57 6.40 0.39 7.50
N ALA A 58 5.80 0.12 8.66
CA ALA A 58 4.85 -0.97 8.82
C ALA A 58 3.46 -0.45 8.50
N LEU A 59 2.85 -0.94 7.42
CA LEU A 59 1.54 -0.52 6.99
C LEU A 59 0.49 -1.58 7.31
N LYS A 60 -0.68 -1.11 7.75
CA LYS A 60 -1.92 -1.87 7.75
C LYS A 60 -2.85 -1.26 6.72
N MET A 61 -3.36 -2.07 5.80
CA MET A 61 -4.15 -1.59 4.68
C MET A 61 -5.30 -2.50 4.33
N ARG A 62 -6.33 -1.94 3.70
CA ARG A 62 -7.41 -2.72 3.10
C ARG A 62 -7.32 -2.59 1.58
N CYS A 63 -7.14 -3.71 0.89
CA CYS A 63 -7.00 -3.71 -0.57
C CYS A 63 -7.88 -4.76 -1.27
N HIS A 64 -8.04 -4.62 -2.58
CA HIS A 64 -8.78 -5.51 -3.47
C HIS A 64 -7.81 -6.45 -4.20
N PRO A 65 -7.73 -7.74 -3.86
CA PRO A 65 -6.77 -8.66 -4.45
C PRO A 65 -6.98 -8.88 -5.95
N LEU A 66 -5.89 -9.16 -6.66
CA LEU A 66 -5.93 -9.53 -8.07
C LEU A 66 -6.72 -10.83 -8.27
N LYS A 67 -7.49 -10.88 -9.37
CA LYS A 67 -8.39 -12.01 -9.66
C LYS A 67 -7.66 -13.31 -10.01
N ASP A 68 -6.42 -13.21 -10.47
CA ASP A 68 -5.58 -14.33 -10.87
C ASP A 68 -4.83 -14.98 -9.69
N GLY A 69 -4.95 -14.42 -8.49
CA GLY A 69 -4.30 -14.91 -7.28
C GLY A 69 -2.82 -14.55 -7.17
N SER A 70 -2.29 -13.72 -8.06
CA SER A 70 -0.96 -13.14 -7.90
C SER A 70 -0.91 -12.20 -6.69
N ARG A 71 0.29 -11.99 -6.14
CA ARG A 71 0.52 -11.17 -4.94
C ARG A 71 0.52 -9.69 -5.29
N GLY A 72 -0.68 -9.18 -5.52
CA GLY A 72 -0.92 -7.78 -5.68
C GLY A 72 -2.37 -7.42 -5.39
N CYS A 73 -2.60 -6.13 -5.23
CA CYS A 73 -3.94 -5.60 -5.06
C CYS A 73 -4.05 -4.13 -5.46
N LEU A 74 -5.26 -3.72 -5.83
CA LEU A 74 -5.64 -2.31 -5.84
C LEU A 74 -5.87 -1.88 -4.40
N LEU A 75 -5.12 -0.88 -3.93
CA LEU A 75 -5.27 -0.32 -2.60
C LEU A 75 -6.69 0.25 -2.42
N GLY A 76 -7.17 0.31 -1.19
CA GLY A 76 -8.31 1.17 -0.84
C GLY A 76 -7.76 2.25 0.07
N PHE A 77 -7.72 1.96 1.36
CA PHE A 77 -7.15 2.83 2.37
C PHE A 77 -6.01 2.19 3.14
N ILE A 78 -5.21 3.07 3.75
CA ILE A 78 -4.23 2.76 4.79
C ILE A 78 -4.84 3.14 6.14
N VAL A 79 -4.63 2.29 7.14
CA VAL A 79 -4.96 2.58 8.54
C VAL A 79 -3.77 3.32 9.14
N MET A 80 -3.98 4.58 9.53
CA MET A 80 -2.98 5.44 10.13
C MET A 80 -2.78 5.09 11.62
N ASP A 81 -1.71 5.62 12.23
CA ASP A 81 -1.36 5.37 13.63
C ASP A 81 -2.45 5.80 14.63
N ASP A 82 -3.24 6.82 14.28
CA ASP A 82 -4.38 7.29 15.08
C ASP A 82 -5.65 6.44 14.89
N GLY A 83 -5.56 5.38 14.08
CA GLY A 83 -6.66 4.48 13.73
C GLY A 83 -7.58 5.01 12.63
N SER A 84 -7.33 6.20 12.08
CA SER A 84 -8.10 6.72 10.94
C SER A 84 -7.77 5.96 9.64
N GLU A 85 -8.76 5.87 8.76
CA GLU A 85 -8.59 5.31 7.43
C GLU A 85 -8.36 6.45 6.44
N LYS A 86 -7.28 6.37 5.66
CA LYS A 86 -6.96 7.35 4.64
C LYS A 86 -6.88 6.68 3.27
N GLU A 87 -7.76 7.09 2.37
CA GLU A 87 -7.88 6.51 1.02
C GLU A 87 -6.64 6.78 0.18
N PHE A 88 -6.26 5.81 -0.64
CA PHE A 88 -5.10 5.84 -1.52
C PHE A 88 -5.45 5.40 -2.96
N ASP A 89 -6.72 5.10 -3.28
CA ASP A 89 -7.22 4.76 -4.63
C ASP A 89 -8.16 5.81 -5.27
#